data_AF-A0A9W8XBS5-F1
#
_entry.id   AF-A0A9W8XBS5-F1
#
_cell.length_a   1.000
_cell.length_b   1.000
_cell.length_c   1.000
_cell.angle_alpha   90.00
_cell.angle_beta   90.00
_cell.angle_gamma   90.00
#
_symmetry.space_group_name_H-M   'P 1'
#
loop_
_entity.id
_entity.type
_entity.pdbx_description
1 polymer ?
#
loop_
_entity_poly.entity_id
_entity_poly.type
_entity_poly.pdbx_seq_one_letter_code
_entity_poly.pdbx_strand_id
1 'polypeptide(L)'
;MSPPSVKQLYDGQFLQRVLEQIVQPPTFWNTLVEAHDTRVLSSDGTRAFAWLLHELLYSRSESIPDVRDIAKRITNNGSFINSDSLDVRNIGHKIKHILDSTSNESADGPGGRHDNDFAQIHKIKLLPTPDEFASSEHPFYRRADSIASAAPESRGLTHVDNQFRLLREDLLGELRNDFQIASGQKKGRRKIVLEHLKYSGIDCGSETKRKPCSLKLLCPDNVPQLRNVKAIDRKKYLADNKNVLKHQSLGCLISNGNIIAFATVDRDEDLLAQQPAIVVLQVTDASSFGKVLMACKLAADLCFVQVNTAVFAYEPILKCLQCLTELPLEDQLLSLTPSSAEEVSGIQPTKTINAIRDHWEEDLQDIIRSTHSIKLDQAQADSLLAGLQKRVSLIQGPPGTGKSFIGALIAKILHDNTNETMLILTYTNHALDQFLEDIQKAGIPASSIVRLGSKSNANTRALTIREQPNNYKMTGQTWAMIQDQKTEADLIMTP
;
A
#
# COMPACT_ATOMS: atom_id res chain seq x y z
N MET A 1 -12.76 -25.48 -20.69
CA MET A 1 -11.48 -24.76 -20.46
C MET A 1 -10.36 -25.78 -20.41
N SER A 2 -9.20 -25.49 -21.02
CA SER A 2 -8.06 -26.41 -21.07
C SER A 2 -7.29 -26.40 -19.74
N PRO A 3 -6.98 -27.57 -19.15
CA PRO A 3 -6.04 -27.67 -18.04
C PRO A 3 -4.64 -27.13 -18.41
N PRO A 4 -3.85 -26.61 -17.45
CA PRO A 4 -2.48 -26.14 -17.71
C PRO A 4 -1.60 -27.19 -18.40
N SER A 5 -1.80 -28.47 -18.06
CA SER A 5 -1.13 -29.60 -18.69
C SER A 5 -1.40 -29.67 -20.20
N VAL A 6 -2.61 -29.32 -20.65
CA VAL A 6 -2.97 -29.32 -22.08
C VAL A 6 -2.34 -28.14 -22.82
N LYS A 7 -2.10 -27.01 -22.14
CA LYS A 7 -1.36 -25.86 -22.73
C LYS A 7 0.12 -26.18 -22.94
N GLN A 8 0.70 -27.07 -22.13
CA GLN A 8 2.10 -27.46 -22.22
C GLN A 8 2.34 -28.69 -23.12
N LEU A 9 1.28 -29.38 -23.56
CA LEU A 9 1.41 -30.51 -24.48
C LEU A 9 1.92 -30.04 -25.85
N TYR A 10 3.01 -30.67 -26.32
CA TYR A 10 3.66 -30.37 -27.60
C TYR A 10 3.96 -28.88 -27.79
N ASP A 11 4.52 -28.22 -26.77
CA ASP A 11 4.84 -26.77 -26.79
C ASP A 11 3.65 -25.88 -27.21
N GLY A 12 2.42 -26.29 -26.84
CA GLY A 12 1.19 -25.55 -27.16
C GLY A 12 0.59 -25.84 -28.54
N GLN A 13 1.27 -26.61 -29.40
CA GLN A 13 0.79 -26.93 -30.76
C GLN A 13 -0.50 -27.75 -30.75
N PHE A 14 -0.71 -28.59 -29.73
CA PHE A 14 -1.93 -29.37 -29.62
C PHE A 14 -3.17 -28.48 -29.42
N LEU A 15 -3.07 -27.50 -28.51
CA LEU A 15 -4.14 -26.54 -28.29
C LEU A 15 -4.39 -25.71 -29.55
N GLN A 16 -3.35 -25.28 -30.24
CA GLN A 16 -3.47 -24.52 -31.49
C GLN A 16 -4.26 -25.29 -32.55
N ARG A 17 -3.96 -26.58 -32.76
CA ARG A 17 -4.73 -27.43 -33.68
C ARG A 17 -6.21 -27.55 -33.28
N VAL A 18 -6.51 -27.67 -31.99
CA VAL A 18 -7.89 -27.71 -31.51
C VAL A 18 -8.60 -26.38 -31.78
N LEU A 19 -7.95 -25.25 -31.51
CA LEU A 19 -8.50 -23.92 -31.79
C LEU A 19 -8.78 -23.73 -33.27
N GLU A 20 -7.86 -24.15 -34.14
CA GLU A 20 -8.04 -24.12 -35.59
C GLU A 20 -9.28 -24.90 -36.03
N GLN A 21 -9.49 -26.11 -35.52
CA GLN A 21 -10.67 -26.92 -35.84
C GLN A 21 -11.99 -26.31 -35.32
N ILE A 22 -11.94 -25.46 -34.29
CA ILE A 22 -13.12 -24.77 -33.76
C ILE A 22 -13.47 -23.56 -34.62
N VAL A 23 -12.47 -22.81 -35.08
CA VAL A 23 -12.67 -21.55 -35.82
C VAL A 23 -12.65 -21.71 -37.34
N GLN A 24 -12.24 -22.87 -37.85
CA GLN A 24 -12.27 -23.20 -39.27
C GLN A 24 -13.23 -24.36 -39.56
N PRO A 25 -14.22 -24.17 -40.45
CA PRO A 25 -14.58 -22.93 -41.15
C PRO A 25 -15.15 -21.86 -40.19
N PRO A 26 -15.10 -20.56 -40.54
CA PRO A 26 -15.46 -19.45 -39.64
C PRO A 26 -16.95 -19.35 -39.29
N THR A 27 -17.79 -20.24 -39.81
CA THR A 27 -19.23 -20.26 -39.58
C THR A 27 -19.56 -20.34 -38.09
N PHE A 28 -18.94 -21.26 -37.35
CA PHE A 28 -19.20 -21.39 -35.92
C PHE A 28 -18.75 -20.15 -35.15
N TRP A 29 -17.55 -19.64 -35.44
CA TRP A 29 -17.00 -18.44 -34.81
C TRP A 29 -17.90 -17.22 -35.05
N ASN A 30 -18.31 -16.96 -36.29
CA ASN A 30 -19.15 -15.82 -36.63
C ASN A 30 -20.52 -15.89 -35.94
N THR A 31 -21.15 -17.07 -35.91
CA THR A 31 -22.41 -17.27 -35.17
C THR A 31 -22.24 -17.06 -33.68
N LEU A 32 -21.11 -17.49 -33.10
CA LEU A 32 -20.81 -17.30 -31.68
C LEU A 32 -20.63 -15.82 -31.32
N VAL A 33 -19.95 -15.06 -32.19
CA VAL A 33 -19.79 -13.60 -32.05
C VAL A 33 -21.15 -12.90 -32.14
N GLU A 34 -21.99 -13.25 -33.11
CA GLU A 34 -23.34 -12.69 -33.27
C GLU A 34 -24.23 -13.02 -32.06
N ALA A 35 -24.18 -14.26 -31.57
CA ALA A 35 -24.93 -14.68 -30.37
C ALA A 35 -24.51 -13.91 -29.11
N HIS A 36 -23.22 -13.57 -28.99
CA HIS A 36 -22.75 -12.69 -27.92
C HIS A 36 -23.25 -11.26 -28.11
N ASP A 37 -23.11 -10.68 -29.31
CA ASP A 37 -23.52 -9.30 -29.60
C ASP A 37 -25.04 -9.10 -29.38
N THR A 38 -25.84 -10.12 -29.69
CA THR A 38 -27.29 -10.16 -29.47
C THR A 38 -27.69 -10.55 -28.04
N ARG A 39 -26.73 -10.80 -27.14
CA ARG A 39 -26.94 -11.20 -25.73
C ARG A 39 -27.79 -12.45 -25.54
N VAL A 40 -27.71 -13.40 -26.48
CA VAL A 40 -28.45 -14.67 -26.44
C VAL A 40 -27.66 -15.78 -25.73
N LEU A 41 -26.34 -15.60 -25.56
CA LEU A 41 -25.50 -16.57 -24.86
C LEU A 41 -25.88 -16.69 -23.37
N SER A 42 -25.87 -17.93 -22.88
CA SER A 42 -25.93 -18.22 -21.45
C SER A 42 -24.67 -17.70 -20.72
N SER A 43 -24.67 -17.73 -19.39
CA SER A 43 -23.49 -17.42 -18.57
C SER A 43 -22.29 -18.29 -18.96
N ASP A 44 -22.50 -19.60 -19.13
CA ASP A 44 -21.46 -20.54 -19.54
C ASP A 44 -21.03 -20.32 -21.00
N GLY A 45 -21.98 -19.99 -21.88
CA GLY A 45 -21.69 -19.64 -23.27
C GLY A 45 -20.82 -18.38 -23.37
N THR A 46 -21.12 -17.36 -22.58
CA THR A 46 -20.34 -16.12 -22.49
C THR A 46 -18.94 -16.40 -21.96
N ARG A 47 -18.82 -17.24 -20.94
CA ARG A 47 -17.53 -17.68 -20.39
C ARG A 47 -16.70 -18.46 -21.40
N ALA A 48 -17.31 -19.39 -22.14
CA ALA A 48 -16.64 -20.13 -23.19
C ALA A 48 -16.18 -19.22 -24.34
N PHE A 49 -17.03 -18.28 -24.75
CA PHE A 49 -16.70 -17.29 -25.77
C PHE A 49 -15.56 -16.37 -25.33
N ALA A 50 -15.60 -15.83 -24.12
CA ALA A 50 -14.53 -15.01 -23.57
C ALA A 50 -13.19 -15.75 -23.55
N TRP A 51 -13.20 -17.00 -23.06
CA TRP A 51 -12.02 -17.86 -23.07
C TRP A 51 -11.48 -18.08 -24.48
N LEU A 52 -12.36 -18.44 -25.43
CA LEU A 52 -11.95 -18.68 -26.82
C LEU A 52 -11.35 -17.42 -27.45
N LEU A 53 -11.99 -16.26 -27.30
CA LEU A 53 -11.49 -14.99 -27.82
C LEU A 53 -10.09 -14.66 -27.26
N HIS A 54 -9.88 -14.89 -25.97
CA HIS A 54 -8.59 -14.70 -25.32
C HIS A 54 -7.49 -15.62 -25.88
N GLU A 55 -7.78 -16.92 -26.06
CA GLU A 55 -6.80 -17.85 -26.65
C GLU A 55 -6.48 -17.51 -28.12
N LEU A 56 -7.48 -17.06 -28.90
CA LEU A 56 -7.28 -16.68 -30.29
C LEU A 56 -6.40 -15.43 -30.44
N LEU A 57 -6.47 -14.47 -29.50
CA LEU A 57 -5.60 -13.29 -29.50
C LEU A 57 -4.11 -13.62 -29.30
N TYR A 58 -3.79 -14.69 -28.59
CA TYR A 58 -2.41 -15.15 -28.41
C TYR A 58 -1.90 -15.98 -29.58
N SER A 59 -2.80 -16.50 -30.41
CA SER A 59 -2.42 -17.41 -31.47
C SER A 59 -1.71 -16.68 -32.59
N ARG A 60 -0.61 -17.27 -33.08
CA ARG A 60 0.19 -16.76 -34.19
C ARG A 60 -0.03 -17.52 -35.49
N SER A 61 -1.08 -18.34 -35.57
CA SER A 61 -1.38 -19.14 -36.75
C SER A 61 -2.02 -18.30 -37.85
N GLU A 62 -1.51 -18.40 -39.08
CA GLU A 62 -2.13 -17.78 -40.26
C GLU A 62 -3.53 -18.35 -40.57
N SER A 63 -3.83 -19.55 -40.08
CA SER A 63 -5.12 -20.23 -40.27
C SER A 63 -6.21 -19.75 -39.31
N ILE A 64 -5.89 -18.92 -38.31
CA ILE A 64 -6.83 -18.40 -37.33
C ILE A 64 -7.29 -17.00 -37.75
N PRO A 65 -8.61 -16.71 -37.71
CA PRO A 65 -9.11 -15.38 -38.05
C PRO A 65 -8.52 -14.30 -37.14
N ASP A 66 -8.26 -13.11 -37.69
CA ASP A 66 -7.90 -11.96 -36.88
C ASP A 66 -9.10 -11.54 -36.03
N VAL A 67 -8.98 -11.74 -34.72
CA VAL A 67 -10.03 -11.44 -33.74
C VAL A 67 -9.82 -10.09 -33.04
N ARG A 68 -8.80 -9.32 -33.42
CA ARG A 68 -8.41 -8.11 -32.68
C ARG A 68 -9.47 -7.02 -32.69
N ASP A 69 -10.18 -6.84 -33.79
CA ASP A 69 -11.27 -5.84 -33.87
C ASP A 69 -12.50 -6.26 -33.06
N ILE A 70 -12.79 -7.56 -32.99
CA ILE A 70 -13.84 -8.12 -32.12
C ILE A 70 -13.47 -7.86 -30.65
N ALA A 71 -12.21 -8.13 -30.28
CA ALA A 71 -11.70 -7.89 -28.93
C ALA A 71 -11.77 -6.40 -28.54
N LYS A 72 -11.38 -5.48 -29.45
CA LYS A 72 -11.51 -4.03 -29.22
C LYS A 72 -12.97 -3.63 -29.01
N ARG A 73 -13.89 -4.11 -29.84
CA ARG A 73 -15.33 -3.81 -29.73
C ARG A 73 -15.89 -4.26 -28.37
N ILE A 74 -15.57 -5.49 -27.95
CA ILE A 74 -16.00 -6.07 -26.66
C ILE A 74 -15.37 -5.36 -25.46
N THR A 75 -14.12 -4.90 -25.60
CA THR A 75 -13.44 -4.14 -24.54
C THR A 75 -14.08 -2.75 -24.41
N ASN A 76 -14.38 -2.08 -25.53
CA ASN A 76 -14.96 -0.73 -25.55
C ASN A 76 -16.40 -0.69 -25.03
N ASN A 77 -17.21 -1.70 -25.35
CA ASN A 77 -18.60 -1.78 -24.85
C ASN A 77 -18.70 -2.35 -23.42
N GLY A 78 -17.57 -2.79 -22.86
CA GLY A 78 -17.49 -3.31 -21.49
C GLY A 78 -18.21 -4.62 -21.25
N SER A 79 -18.51 -5.42 -22.29
CA SER A 79 -19.35 -6.63 -22.17
C SER A 79 -18.77 -7.65 -21.18
N PHE A 80 -17.45 -7.86 -21.19
CA PHE A 80 -16.79 -8.80 -20.28
C PHE A 80 -16.50 -8.19 -18.91
N ILE A 81 -15.94 -6.98 -18.85
CA ILE A 81 -15.52 -6.34 -17.59
C ILE A 81 -16.68 -5.97 -16.67
N ASN A 82 -17.90 -5.83 -17.21
CA ASN A 82 -19.12 -5.59 -16.44
C ASN A 82 -19.96 -6.86 -16.25
N SER A 83 -19.44 -8.04 -16.59
CA SER A 83 -20.14 -9.31 -16.41
C SER A 83 -20.35 -9.62 -14.92
N ASP A 84 -21.44 -10.31 -14.57
CA ASP A 84 -21.67 -10.83 -13.21
C ASP A 84 -20.67 -11.94 -12.84
N SER A 85 -20.10 -12.63 -13.84
CA SER A 85 -19.11 -13.70 -13.63
C SER A 85 -17.70 -13.14 -13.45
N LEU A 86 -17.08 -13.44 -12.30
CA LEU A 86 -15.69 -13.07 -12.02
C LEU A 86 -14.72 -13.64 -13.08
N ASP A 87 -14.90 -14.89 -13.50
CA ASP A 87 -14.08 -15.52 -14.54
C ASP A 87 -14.13 -14.73 -15.85
N VAL A 88 -15.31 -14.27 -16.25
CA VAL A 88 -15.49 -13.47 -17.47
C VAL A 88 -14.83 -12.10 -17.33
N ARG A 89 -14.96 -11.46 -16.15
CA ARG A 89 -14.30 -10.18 -15.88
C ARG A 89 -12.77 -10.33 -15.94
N ASN A 90 -12.21 -11.34 -15.29
CA ASN A 90 -10.77 -11.62 -15.31
C ASN A 90 -10.26 -11.85 -16.74
N ILE A 91 -10.97 -12.64 -17.55
CA ILE A 91 -10.63 -12.82 -18.97
C ILE A 91 -10.74 -11.50 -19.74
N GLY A 92 -11.77 -10.69 -19.47
CA GLY A 92 -11.92 -9.35 -20.03
C GLY A 92 -10.75 -8.43 -19.71
N HIS A 93 -10.22 -8.47 -18.49
CA HIS A 93 -9.02 -7.72 -18.09
C HIS A 93 -7.77 -8.19 -18.81
N LYS A 94 -7.61 -9.50 -19.03
CA LYS A 94 -6.50 -10.05 -19.82
C LYS A 94 -6.57 -9.60 -21.28
N ILE A 95 -7.75 -9.70 -21.89
CA ILE A 95 -7.98 -9.22 -23.27
C ILE A 95 -7.65 -7.73 -23.38
N LYS A 96 -8.15 -6.92 -22.45
CA LYS A 96 -7.85 -5.48 -22.41
C LYS A 96 -6.35 -5.22 -22.29
N HIS A 97 -5.67 -5.94 -21.41
CA HIS A 97 -4.22 -5.81 -21.23
C HIS A 97 -3.46 -6.14 -22.52
N ILE A 98 -3.80 -7.23 -23.21
CA ILE A 98 -3.19 -7.60 -24.51
C ILE A 98 -3.41 -6.50 -25.56
N LEU A 99 -4.59 -5.89 -25.60
CA LEU A 99 -4.89 -4.81 -26.54
C LEU A 99 -4.11 -3.53 -26.26
N ASP A 100 -3.94 -3.20 -24.98
CA ASP A 100 -3.22 -2.01 -24.50
C ASP A 100 -1.69 -2.17 -24.60
N SER A 101 -1.18 -3.41 -24.54
CA SER A 101 0.24 -3.72 -24.66
C SER A 101 0.73 -3.59 -26.11
N THR A 102 1.64 -2.64 -26.35
CA THR A 102 2.22 -2.34 -27.67
C THR A 102 3.39 -3.27 -28.05
N SER A 103 3.81 -4.14 -27.15
CA SER A 103 4.98 -5.02 -27.27
C SER A 103 4.59 -6.49 -27.07
N ASN A 104 5.38 -7.40 -27.66
CA ASN A 104 5.38 -8.84 -27.39
C ASN A 104 5.81 -9.14 -25.93
N GLU A 105 5.21 -8.48 -24.94
CA GLU A 105 5.41 -8.82 -23.54
C GLU A 105 4.90 -10.24 -23.30
N SER A 106 5.68 -11.02 -22.56
CA SER A 106 5.33 -12.39 -22.23
C SER A 106 3.99 -12.41 -21.49
N ALA A 107 3.21 -13.48 -21.70
CA ALA A 107 1.94 -13.69 -21.00
C ALA A 107 2.08 -13.66 -19.45
N ASP A 108 3.30 -13.81 -18.93
CA ASP A 108 3.63 -13.78 -17.50
C ASP A 108 4.10 -12.41 -16.97
N GLY A 109 4.00 -11.35 -17.77
CA GLY A 109 4.34 -9.97 -17.37
C GLY A 109 3.38 -9.35 -16.32
N PRO A 110 3.67 -8.12 -15.85
CA PRO A 110 2.78 -7.41 -14.93
C PRO A 110 1.50 -6.92 -15.64
N GLY A 111 0.34 -7.10 -15.01
CA GLY A 111 -0.93 -6.60 -15.53
C GLY A 111 -1.90 -7.67 -16.02
N GLY A 112 -3.19 -7.29 -16.08
CA GLY A 112 -4.25 -8.02 -16.76
C GLY A 112 -4.96 -9.12 -15.96
N ARG A 113 -4.45 -9.53 -14.79
CA ARG A 113 -5.06 -10.62 -14.01
C ARG A 113 -6.44 -10.28 -13.42
N HIS A 114 -6.66 -9.02 -13.09
CA HIS A 114 -7.89 -8.48 -12.51
C HIS A 114 -7.97 -6.95 -12.73
N ASP A 115 -9.04 -6.31 -12.27
CA ASP A 115 -9.34 -4.87 -12.46
C ASP A 115 -8.30 -3.92 -11.83
N ASN A 116 -7.51 -4.41 -10.87
CA ASN A 116 -6.46 -3.67 -10.20
C ASN A 116 -5.03 -4.16 -10.49
N ASP A 117 -4.84 -5.00 -11.52
CA ASP A 117 -3.51 -5.45 -11.94
C ASP A 117 -3.05 -4.65 -13.17
N PHE A 118 -2.18 -3.66 -12.93
CA PHE A 118 -1.62 -2.80 -13.97
C PHE A 118 -0.11 -3.02 -14.10
N ALA A 119 0.42 -2.84 -15.32
CA ALA A 119 1.86 -2.82 -15.55
C ALA A 119 2.56 -1.70 -14.78
N GLN A 120 1.93 -0.52 -14.71
CA GLN A 120 2.45 0.66 -14.02
C GLN A 120 1.89 0.74 -12.60
N ILE A 121 2.78 0.75 -11.59
CA ILE A 121 2.38 0.71 -10.17
C ILE A 121 1.56 1.91 -9.72
N HIS A 122 1.71 3.09 -10.33
CA HIS A 122 0.96 4.29 -9.96
C HIS A 122 -0.54 4.20 -10.31
N LYS A 123 -0.91 3.28 -11.20
CA LYS A 123 -2.32 2.99 -11.52
C LYS A 123 -2.96 1.99 -10.55
N ILE A 124 -2.15 1.27 -9.77
CA ILE A 124 -2.62 0.24 -8.83
C ILE A 124 -3.20 0.90 -7.58
N LYS A 125 -4.44 0.57 -7.22
CA LYS A 125 -5.03 1.01 -5.95
C LYS A 125 -4.35 0.29 -4.79
N LEU A 126 -4.03 1.04 -3.72
CA LEU A 126 -3.37 0.49 -2.53
C LEU A 126 -4.20 -0.58 -1.84
N LEU A 127 -5.48 -0.27 -1.59
CA LEU A 127 -6.45 -1.24 -1.11
C LEU A 127 -6.94 -2.12 -2.25
N PRO A 128 -7.23 -3.40 -1.99
CA PRO A 128 -7.71 -4.30 -3.01
C PRO A 128 -9.10 -3.89 -3.51
N THR A 129 -9.37 -4.22 -4.75
CA THR A 129 -10.73 -4.25 -5.28
C THR A 129 -11.40 -5.59 -4.92
N PRO A 130 -12.74 -5.69 -4.99
CA PRO A 130 -13.43 -6.97 -4.82
C PRO A 130 -12.94 -8.06 -5.77
N ASP A 131 -12.67 -7.71 -7.03
CA ASP A 131 -12.26 -8.67 -8.07
C ASP A 131 -10.82 -9.16 -7.84
N GLU A 132 -9.90 -8.27 -7.46
CA GLU A 132 -8.56 -8.65 -7.02
C GLU A 132 -8.59 -9.58 -5.81
N PHE A 133 -9.41 -9.24 -4.81
CA PHE A 133 -9.46 -10.02 -3.58
C PHE A 133 -10.06 -11.41 -3.80
N ALA A 134 -10.98 -11.54 -4.75
CA ALA A 134 -11.59 -12.80 -5.14
C ALA A 134 -10.74 -13.60 -6.15
N SER A 135 -9.73 -12.99 -6.78
CA SER A 135 -8.86 -13.66 -7.74
C SER A 135 -8.02 -14.74 -7.07
N SER A 136 -7.94 -15.91 -7.72
CA SER A 136 -7.08 -17.02 -7.33
C SER A 136 -5.77 -17.05 -8.12
N GLU A 137 -5.53 -16.09 -9.00
CA GLU A 137 -4.29 -16.03 -9.79
C GLU A 137 -3.10 -15.59 -8.95
N HIS A 138 -1.92 -16.13 -9.27
CA HIS A 138 -0.71 -15.72 -8.57
C HIS A 138 -0.36 -14.27 -8.92
N PRO A 139 -0.11 -13.43 -7.91
CA PRO A 139 0.31 -12.05 -8.14
C PRO A 139 1.69 -12.01 -8.80
N PHE A 140 1.93 -10.95 -9.57
CA PHE A 140 3.21 -10.75 -10.22
C PHE A 140 4.21 -10.11 -9.28
N TYR A 141 5.36 -10.75 -9.11
CA TYR A 141 6.57 -10.19 -8.53
C TYR A 141 7.79 -10.84 -9.19
N ARG A 142 8.91 -10.14 -9.19
CA ARG A 142 10.19 -10.57 -9.74
C ARG A 142 11.05 -11.18 -8.64
N ARG A 143 11.86 -12.15 -9.04
CA ARG A 143 12.93 -12.70 -8.20
C ARG A 143 14.10 -11.73 -8.15
N ALA A 144 14.94 -11.88 -7.12
CA ALA A 144 16.09 -11.01 -6.90
C ALA A 144 17.13 -11.07 -8.04
N ASP A 145 17.33 -12.26 -8.62
CA ASP A 145 18.20 -12.48 -9.78
C ASP A 145 17.74 -11.68 -11.01
N SER A 146 16.43 -11.61 -11.24
CA SER A 146 15.82 -10.87 -12.35
C SER A 146 16.05 -9.36 -12.23
N ILE A 147 16.13 -8.83 -11.01
CA ILE A 147 16.47 -7.43 -10.74
C ILE A 147 17.97 -7.21 -10.97
N ALA A 148 18.81 -8.11 -10.46
CA ALA A 148 20.26 -8.01 -10.63
C ALA A 148 20.67 -8.07 -12.11
N SER A 149 19.99 -8.89 -12.92
CA SER A 149 20.22 -8.99 -14.36
C SER A 149 19.57 -7.89 -15.19
N ALA A 150 18.74 -7.01 -14.59
CA ALA A 150 18.13 -5.90 -15.31
C ALA A 150 19.19 -4.91 -15.80
N ALA A 151 18.88 -4.24 -16.92
CA ALA A 151 19.73 -3.18 -17.47
C ALA A 151 19.95 -2.09 -16.40
N PRO A 152 21.17 -1.56 -16.23
CA PRO A 152 21.47 -0.57 -15.19
C PRO A 152 20.48 0.61 -15.18
N GLU A 153 20.16 1.15 -16.35
CA GLU A 153 19.26 2.30 -16.54
C GLU A 153 17.83 2.07 -16.03
N SER A 154 17.35 0.83 -16.00
CA SER A 154 15.99 0.49 -15.55
C SER A 154 15.96 -0.30 -14.25
N ARG A 155 17.13 -0.64 -13.68
CA ARG A 155 17.26 -1.48 -12.48
C ARG A 155 16.64 -0.82 -11.26
N GLY A 156 16.89 0.47 -11.04
CA GLY A 156 16.33 1.23 -9.93
C GLY A 156 14.80 1.20 -9.93
N LEU A 157 14.18 1.58 -11.04
CA LEU A 157 12.72 1.54 -11.19
C LEU A 157 12.13 0.13 -11.15
N THR A 158 12.83 -0.86 -11.72
CA THR A 158 12.41 -2.27 -11.63
C THR A 158 12.43 -2.77 -10.19
N HIS A 159 13.42 -2.32 -9.40
CA HIS A 159 13.50 -2.62 -7.98
C HIS A 159 12.35 -1.96 -7.20
N VAL A 160 12.06 -0.67 -7.45
CA VAL A 160 10.94 0.05 -6.83
C VAL A 160 9.60 -0.61 -7.14
N ASP A 161 9.33 -0.97 -8.41
CA ASP A 161 8.14 -1.72 -8.80
C ASP A 161 8.01 -3.03 -8.02
N ASN A 162 9.11 -3.78 -7.89
CA ASN A 162 9.09 -5.04 -7.17
C ASN A 162 8.86 -4.86 -5.66
N GLN A 163 9.50 -3.87 -5.03
CA GLN A 163 9.29 -3.55 -3.61
C GLN A 163 7.85 -3.13 -3.33
N PHE A 164 7.25 -2.33 -4.22
CA PHE A 164 5.84 -1.96 -4.13
C PHE A 164 4.94 -3.20 -4.16
N ARG A 165 5.14 -4.09 -5.15
CA ARG A 165 4.32 -5.30 -5.32
C ARG A 165 4.47 -6.27 -4.15
N LEU A 166 5.70 -6.48 -3.65
CA LEU A 166 5.96 -7.33 -2.49
C LEU A 166 5.31 -6.77 -1.22
N LEU A 167 5.54 -5.50 -0.89
CA LEU A 167 4.99 -4.88 0.31
C LEU A 167 3.46 -4.81 0.27
N ARG A 168 2.89 -4.60 -0.92
CA ARG A 168 1.45 -4.62 -1.11
C ARG A 168 0.88 -6.03 -0.98
N GLU A 169 1.57 -7.04 -1.46
CA GLU A 169 1.15 -8.44 -1.28
C GLU A 169 1.20 -8.86 0.20
N ASP A 170 2.18 -8.38 0.98
CA ASP A 170 2.18 -8.58 2.44
C ASP A 170 0.92 -7.98 3.10
N LEU A 171 0.54 -6.75 2.70
CA LEU A 171 -0.71 -6.11 3.15
C LEU A 171 -1.92 -6.96 2.78
N LEU A 172 -2.02 -7.41 1.52
CA LEU A 172 -3.15 -8.22 1.04
C LEU A 172 -3.20 -9.60 1.72
N GLY A 173 -2.05 -10.21 1.98
CA GLY A 173 -1.93 -11.48 2.70
C GLY A 173 -2.53 -11.40 4.09
N GLU A 174 -2.22 -10.33 4.84
CA GLU A 174 -2.83 -10.07 6.15
C GLU A 174 -4.34 -9.87 6.05
N LEU A 175 -4.83 -9.13 5.04
CA LEU A 175 -6.27 -8.93 4.82
C LEU A 175 -6.98 -10.24 4.51
N ARG A 176 -6.42 -11.07 3.61
CA ARG A 176 -6.97 -12.40 3.27
C ARG A 176 -7.00 -13.32 4.48
N ASN A 177 -5.92 -13.33 5.27
CA ASN A 177 -5.86 -14.14 6.49
C ASN A 177 -6.95 -13.73 7.50
N ASP A 178 -7.12 -12.43 7.73
CA ASP A 178 -8.14 -11.92 8.63
C ASP A 178 -9.57 -12.18 8.14
N PHE A 179 -9.80 -12.04 6.83
CA PHE A 179 -11.07 -12.37 6.20
C PHE A 179 -11.41 -13.85 6.32
N GLN A 180 -10.46 -14.75 6.04
CA GLN A 180 -10.62 -16.20 6.19
C GLN A 180 -10.95 -16.60 7.63
N ILE A 181 -10.37 -15.92 8.62
CA ILE A 181 -10.70 -16.13 10.03
C ILE A 181 -12.13 -15.67 10.33
N ALA A 182 -12.52 -14.50 9.83
CA ALA A 182 -13.85 -13.95 10.06
C ALA A 182 -14.97 -14.74 9.36
N SER A 183 -14.71 -15.26 8.16
CA SER A 183 -15.65 -16.10 7.40
C SER A 183 -15.71 -17.55 7.90
N GLY A 184 -14.90 -17.92 8.90
CA GLY A 184 -14.84 -19.27 9.47
C GLY A 184 -14.06 -20.27 8.64
N GLN A 185 -13.43 -19.84 7.53
CA GLN A 185 -12.58 -20.69 6.69
C GLN A 185 -11.27 -21.09 7.38
N LYS A 186 -10.80 -20.28 8.35
CA LYS A 186 -9.57 -20.51 9.10
C LYS A 186 -9.79 -20.31 10.60
N LYS A 187 -9.13 -21.11 11.44
CA LYS A 187 -9.15 -20.92 12.90
C LYS A 187 -8.33 -19.68 13.28
N GLY A 188 -8.89 -18.84 14.15
CA GLY A 188 -8.20 -17.65 14.66
C GLY A 188 -9.02 -16.92 15.72
N ARG A 189 -8.48 -15.81 16.24
CA ARG A 189 -9.21 -14.96 17.19
C ARG A 189 -10.42 -14.34 16.49
N ARG A 190 -11.62 -14.53 17.07
CA ARG A 190 -12.88 -14.00 16.52
C ARG A 190 -12.74 -12.51 16.18
N LYS A 191 -13.04 -12.18 14.93
CA LYS A 191 -13.11 -10.80 14.41
C LYS A 191 -14.51 -10.24 14.66
N ILE A 192 -14.64 -8.92 14.60
CA ILE A 192 -15.95 -8.28 14.71
C ILE A 192 -16.67 -8.46 13.39
N VAL A 193 -17.82 -9.12 13.45
CA VAL A 193 -18.75 -9.24 12.33
C VAL A 193 -20.04 -8.53 12.76
N LEU A 194 -20.48 -7.60 11.93
CA LEU A 194 -21.77 -6.94 12.05
C LEU A 194 -22.68 -7.51 10.96
N GLU A 195 -23.80 -8.09 11.36
CA GLU A 195 -24.74 -8.79 10.48
C GLU A 195 -26.01 -7.96 10.30
N HIS A 196 -26.77 -8.26 9.23
CA HIS A 196 -28.08 -7.68 8.94
C HIS A 196 -28.10 -6.14 8.93
N LEU A 197 -27.03 -5.52 8.43
CA LEU A 197 -26.90 -4.07 8.36
C LEU A 197 -27.94 -3.49 7.41
N LYS A 198 -28.61 -2.41 7.85
CA LYS A 198 -29.63 -1.72 7.06
C LYS A 198 -29.23 -0.30 6.77
N TYR A 199 -29.51 0.17 5.57
CA TYR A 199 -29.28 1.56 5.22
C TYR A 199 -30.08 2.51 6.12
N SER A 200 -29.41 3.52 6.67
CA SER A 200 -30.02 4.56 7.49
C SER A 200 -29.82 5.97 6.92
N GLY A 201 -28.77 6.19 6.13
CA GLY A 201 -28.51 7.50 5.53
C GLY A 201 -27.07 7.68 5.08
N ILE A 202 -26.72 8.93 4.76
CA ILE A 202 -25.38 9.35 4.36
C ILE A 202 -24.90 10.44 5.33
N ASP A 203 -23.60 10.49 5.56
CA ASP A 203 -22.91 11.52 6.32
C ASP A 203 -21.82 12.19 5.48
N CYS A 204 -21.95 13.49 5.23
CA CYS A 204 -20.94 14.31 4.55
C CYS A 204 -20.35 15.38 5.48
N GLY A 205 -20.57 15.26 6.80
CA GLY A 205 -20.19 16.28 7.77
C GLY A 205 -21.15 17.48 7.77
N SER A 206 -20.79 18.51 8.53
CA SER A 206 -21.57 19.76 8.58
C SER A 206 -21.14 20.72 7.48
N GLU A 207 -21.94 21.75 7.22
CA GLU A 207 -21.59 22.82 6.27
C GLU A 207 -20.23 23.46 6.59
N THR A 208 -19.92 23.62 7.88
CA THR A 208 -18.64 24.20 8.36
C THR A 208 -17.46 23.22 8.39
N LYS A 209 -17.74 21.91 8.40
CA LYS A 209 -16.74 20.82 8.51
C LYS A 209 -17.18 19.65 7.63
N ARG A 210 -17.01 19.85 6.32
CA ARG A 210 -17.23 18.80 5.32
C ARG A 210 -16.26 17.65 5.54
N LYS A 211 -16.72 16.43 5.29
CA LYS A 211 -15.89 15.22 5.26
C LYS A 211 -16.28 14.34 4.06
N PRO A 212 -15.41 13.40 3.67
CA PRO A 212 -15.78 12.41 2.65
C PRO A 212 -17.09 11.70 2.98
N CYS A 213 -17.90 11.48 1.95
CA CYS A 213 -19.19 10.83 2.03
C CYS A 213 -19.07 9.45 2.71
N SER A 214 -19.84 9.24 3.77
CA SER A 214 -19.86 8.00 4.54
C SER A 214 -21.28 7.45 4.67
N LEU A 215 -21.43 6.12 4.72
CA LEU A 215 -22.70 5.43 4.86
C LEU A 215 -23.05 5.22 6.33
N LYS A 216 -24.26 5.61 6.71
CA LYS A 216 -24.86 5.26 8.01
C LYS A 216 -25.63 3.97 7.84
N LEU A 217 -25.20 2.94 8.58
CA LEU A 217 -25.82 1.63 8.60
C LEU A 217 -26.35 1.32 9.99
N LEU A 218 -27.66 1.10 10.09
CA LEU A 218 -28.30 0.58 11.29
C LEU A 218 -27.83 -0.87 11.51
N CYS A 219 -27.45 -1.20 12.73
CA CYS A 219 -27.05 -2.54 13.16
C CYS A 219 -28.09 -3.11 14.15
N PRO A 220 -29.12 -3.83 13.65
CA PRO A 220 -30.22 -4.34 14.48
C PRO A 220 -29.75 -5.24 15.63
N ASP A 221 -28.79 -6.13 15.34
CA ASP A 221 -28.25 -7.09 16.31
C ASP A 221 -27.26 -6.50 17.31
N ASN A 222 -27.08 -5.16 17.24
CA ASN A 222 -26.07 -4.37 17.92
C ASN A 222 -24.63 -4.84 17.66
N VAL A 223 -23.67 -3.94 17.91
CA VAL A 223 -22.25 -4.28 17.90
C VAL A 223 -21.98 -5.35 18.97
N PRO A 224 -21.33 -6.49 18.65
CA PRO A 224 -21.10 -7.57 19.62
C PRO A 224 -20.47 -7.12 20.94
N GLN A 225 -19.57 -6.14 20.89
CA GLN A 225 -18.89 -5.55 22.06
C GLN A 225 -19.80 -4.70 22.96
N LEU A 226 -20.99 -4.32 22.50
CA LEU A 226 -21.96 -3.47 23.21
C LEU A 226 -23.21 -4.24 23.66
N ARG A 227 -23.35 -5.53 23.31
CA ARG A 227 -24.54 -6.34 23.62
C ARG A 227 -24.86 -6.41 25.11
N ASN A 228 -23.82 -6.44 25.97
CA ASN A 228 -23.97 -6.53 27.42
C ASN A 228 -23.92 -5.17 28.14
N VAL A 229 -23.90 -4.05 27.40
CA VAL A 229 -23.83 -2.70 27.96
C VAL A 229 -25.22 -2.06 27.91
N LYS A 230 -25.73 -1.62 29.07
CA LYS A 230 -27.02 -0.92 29.19
C LYS A 230 -27.01 0.36 28.38
N ALA A 231 -28.13 0.70 27.73
CA ALA A 231 -28.24 1.86 26.84
C ALA A 231 -27.73 3.17 27.46
N ILE A 232 -28.08 3.41 28.73
CA ILE A 232 -27.71 4.63 29.48
C ILE A 232 -26.18 4.74 29.66
N ASP A 233 -25.49 3.61 29.81
CA ASP A 233 -24.05 3.55 30.08
C ASP A 233 -23.20 3.49 28.80
N ARG A 234 -23.81 3.28 27.63
CA ARG A 234 -23.09 3.03 26.37
C ARG A 234 -22.16 4.16 25.98
N LYS A 235 -22.61 5.42 26.07
CA LYS A 235 -21.79 6.58 25.70
C LYS A 235 -20.54 6.68 26.56
N LYS A 236 -20.70 6.53 27.88
CA LYS A 236 -19.57 6.52 28.83
C LYS A 236 -18.63 5.34 28.54
N TYR A 237 -19.17 4.14 28.36
CA TYR A 237 -18.38 2.95 28.04
C TYR A 237 -17.56 3.13 26.75
N LEU A 238 -18.15 3.71 25.70
CA LEU A 238 -17.46 3.99 24.45
C LEU A 238 -16.31 4.99 24.64
N ALA A 239 -16.51 6.07 25.40
CA ALA A 239 -15.47 7.06 25.69
C ALA A 239 -14.26 6.43 26.41
N ASP A 240 -14.51 5.53 27.37
CA ASP A 240 -13.47 4.81 28.12
C ASP A 240 -12.80 3.72 27.25
N ASN A 241 -13.52 3.15 26.28
CA ASN A 241 -13.06 2.02 25.47
C ASN A 241 -12.92 2.38 23.98
N LYS A 242 -11.92 3.19 23.66
CA LYS A 242 -11.60 3.65 22.29
C LYS A 242 -11.26 2.53 21.28
N ASN A 243 -11.05 1.31 21.76
CA ASN A 243 -10.77 0.14 20.93
C ASN A 243 -12.04 -0.53 20.36
N VAL A 244 -13.22 -0.20 20.90
CA VAL A 244 -14.50 -0.67 20.35
C VAL A 244 -14.74 0.02 19.01
N LEU A 245 -14.81 -0.77 17.93
CA LEU A 245 -14.90 -0.29 16.54
C LEU A 245 -14.01 0.94 16.30
N LYS A 246 -12.70 0.78 16.55
CA LYS A 246 -11.71 1.86 16.47
C LYS A 246 -11.84 2.66 15.16
N HIS A 247 -11.80 3.99 15.27
CA HIS A 247 -11.77 4.89 14.11
C HIS A 247 -10.65 4.48 13.13
N GLN A 248 -10.93 4.53 11.83
CA GLN A 248 -10.08 4.08 10.73
C GLN A 248 -9.74 2.58 10.70
N SER A 249 -10.39 1.73 11.51
CA SER A 249 -10.25 0.29 11.29
C SER A 249 -10.85 -0.08 9.93
N LEU A 250 -10.11 -0.85 9.14
CA LEU A 250 -10.57 -1.36 7.85
C LEU A 250 -11.50 -2.54 8.04
N GLY A 251 -12.42 -2.74 7.10
CA GLY A 251 -13.16 -3.97 6.94
C GLY A 251 -13.75 -4.13 5.55
N CYS A 252 -14.45 -5.25 5.35
CA CYS A 252 -15.08 -5.61 4.10
C CYS A 252 -16.59 -5.57 4.27
N LEU A 253 -17.30 -4.96 3.32
CA LEU A 253 -18.73 -5.07 3.16
C LEU A 253 -19.04 -6.27 2.26
N ILE A 254 -19.91 -7.14 2.74
CA ILE A 254 -20.29 -8.40 2.10
C ILE A 254 -21.79 -8.38 1.84
N SER A 255 -22.18 -8.76 0.63
CA SER A 255 -23.57 -8.97 0.23
C SER A 255 -23.68 -10.31 -0.51
N ASN A 256 -24.64 -11.13 -0.13
CA ASN A 256 -24.87 -12.47 -0.72
C ASN A 256 -23.59 -13.33 -0.76
N GLY A 257 -22.77 -13.28 0.29
CA GLY A 257 -21.52 -14.03 0.40
C GLY A 257 -20.32 -13.46 -0.38
N ASN A 258 -20.50 -12.40 -1.16
CA ASN A 258 -19.44 -11.76 -1.94
C ASN A 258 -19.05 -10.41 -1.35
N ILE A 259 -17.75 -10.10 -1.37
CA ILE A 259 -17.27 -8.76 -1.02
C ILE A 259 -17.73 -7.79 -2.12
N ILE A 260 -18.34 -6.68 -1.72
CA ILE A 260 -18.79 -5.63 -2.64
C ILE A 260 -17.99 -4.33 -2.47
N ALA A 261 -17.39 -4.12 -1.31
CA ALA A 261 -16.59 -2.93 -1.01
C ALA A 261 -15.63 -3.15 0.18
N PHE A 262 -14.56 -2.38 0.20
CA PHE A 262 -13.75 -2.14 1.39
C PHE A 262 -14.17 -0.81 2.02
N ALA A 263 -14.19 -0.75 3.34
CA ALA A 263 -14.61 0.45 4.06
C ALA A 263 -13.85 0.63 5.37
N THR A 264 -13.61 1.87 5.76
CA THR A 264 -13.05 2.23 7.05
C THR A 264 -14.15 2.71 8.00
N VAL A 265 -13.98 2.44 9.29
CA VAL A 265 -14.92 2.89 10.33
C VAL A 265 -14.70 4.36 10.63
N ASP A 266 -15.73 5.18 10.42
CA ASP A 266 -15.79 6.54 10.95
C ASP A 266 -16.50 6.51 12.32
N ARG A 267 -15.73 6.37 13.38
CA ARG A 267 -16.28 6.16 14.73
C ARG A 267 -16.99 7.41 15.27
N ASP A 268 -18.31 7.35 15.30
CA ASP A 268 -19.20 8.31 15.97
C ASP A 268 -19.78 7.69 17.26
N GLU A 269 -19.41 8.25 18.42
CA GLU A 269 -19.81 7.72 19.73
C GLU A 269 -21.31 7.89 20.00
N ASP A 270 -21.91 8.96 19.48
CA ASP A 270 -23.32 9.26 19.70
C ASP A 270 -24.21 8.31 18.90
N LEU A 271 -23.84 8.04 17.65
CA LEU A 271 -24.53 7.07 16.79
C LEU A 271 -24.35 5.62 17.27
N LEU A 272 -23.15 5.26 17.75
CA LEU A 272 -22.88 3.93 18.30
C LEU A 272 -23.61 3.66 19.62
N ALA A 273 -23.88 4.70 20.41
CA ALA A 273 -24.60 4.59 21.68
C ALA A 273 -26.11 4.32 21.51
N GLN A 274 -26.68 4.56 20.33
CA GLN A 274 -28.10 4.33 20.05
C GLN A 274 -28.50 2.85 20.14
N GLN A 275 -29.80 2.59 20.21
CA GLN A 275 -30.37 1.25 20.22
C GLN A 275 -31.55 1.17 19.22
N PRO A 276 -31.37 0.55 18.04
CA PRO A 276 -30.15 -0.13 17.56
C PRO A 276 -29.00 0.83 17.29
N ALA A 277 -27.76 0.34 17.39
CA ALA A 277 -26.57 1.15 17.09
C ALA A 277 -26.50 1.50 15.60
N ILE A 278 -26.01 2.70 15.28
CA ILE A 278 -25.71 3.11 13.90
C ILE A 278 -24.19 3.14 13.72
N VAL A 279 -23.71 2.44 12.71
CA VAL A 279 -22.29 2.40 12.33
C VAL A 279 -22.08 3.26 11.10
N VAL A 280 -21.05 4.10 11.12
CA VAL A 280 -20.68 4.95 9.99
C VAL A 280 -19.46 4.35 9.31
N LEU A 281 -19.60 4.05 8.01
CA LEU A 281 -18.55 3.43 7.20
C LEU A 281 -18.22 4.32 6.00
N GLN A 282 -16.94 4.61 5.81
CA GLN A 282 -16.45 5.31 4.63
C GLN A 282 -15.96 4.29 3.61
N VAL A 283 -16.67 4.17 2.48
CA VAL A 283 -16.25 3.29 1.38
C VAL A 283 -15.05 3.90 0.66
N THR A 284 -14.11 3.05 0.28
CA THR A 284 -12.80 3.46 -0.24
C THR A 284 -12.85 4.08 -1.64
N ASP A 285 -13.78 3.64 -2.49
CA ASP A 285 -13.87 4.10 -3.87
C ASP A 285 -15.32 4.28 -4.35
N ALA A 286 -15.50 5.19 -5.30
CA ALA A 286 -16.82 5.58 -5.82
C ALA A 286 -17.56 4.43 -6.52
N SER A 287 -16.84 3.56 -7.26
CA SER A 287 -17.45 2.42 -7.95
C SER A 287 -18.06 1.42 -6.97
N SER A 288 -17.34 1.09 -5.89
CA SER A 288 -17.85 0.24 -4.82
C SER A 288 -18.94 0.93 -4.00
N PHE A 289 -18.88 2.24 -3.81
CA PHE A 289 -19.94 2.99 -3.12
C PHE A 289 -21.30 2.82 -3.83
N GLY A 290 -21.32 2.92 -5.17
CA GLY A 290 -22.52 2.66 -5.97
C GLY A 290 -23.06 1.23 -5.80
N LYS A 291 -22.17 0.23 -5.79
CA LYS A 291 -22.54 -1.18 -5.54
C LYS A 291 -23.17 -1.37 -4.16
N VAL A 292 -22.63 -0.74 -3.12
CA VAL A 292 -23.19 -0.79 -1.76
C VAL A 292 -24.57 -0.16 -1.71
N LEU A 293 -24.75 1.03 -2.30
CA LEU A 293 -26.07 1.67 -2.37
C LEU A 293 -27.10 0.82 -3.11
N MET A 294 -26.70 0.16 -4.19
CA MET A 294 -27.56 -0.76 -4.94
C MET A 294 -27.94 -1.98 -4.08
N ALA A 295 -26.99 -2.59 -3.36
CA ALA A 295 -27.25 -3.68 -2.43
C ALA A 295 -28.23 -3.26 -1.31
N CYS A 296 -28.04 -2.06 -0.76
CA CYS A 296 -28.96 -1.47 0.22
C CYS A 296 -30.37 -1.28 -0.36
N LYS A 297 -30.49 -0.78 -1.59
CA LYS A 297 -31.79 -0.55 -2.26
C LYS A 297 -32.53 -1.86 -2.55
N LEU A 298 -31.80 -2.92 -2.88
CA LEU A 298 -32.35 -4.25 -3.14
C LEU A 298 -32.65 -5.04 -1.85
N ALA A 299 -32.48 -4.43 -0.67
CA ALA A 299 -32.65 -5.06 0.63
C ALA A 299 -31.86 -6.38 0.76
N ALA A 300 -30.67 -6.43 0.13
CA ALA A 300 -29.77 -7.56 0.28
C ALA A 300 -29.24 -7.62 1.73
N ASP A 301 -28.94 -8.83 2.19
CA ASP A 301 -28.30 -9.01 3.49
C ASP A 301 -26.87 -8.46 3.43
N LEU A 302 -26.60 -7.46 4.27
CA LEU A 302 -25.35 -6.72 4.28
C LEU A 302 -24.61 -6.99 5.60
N CYS A 303 -23.38 -7.47 5.47
CA CYS A 303 -22.49 -7.72 6.60
C CYS A 303 -21.24 -6.86 6.51
N PHE A 304 -20.72 -6.41 7.66
CA PHE A 304 -19.42 -5.78 7.76
C PHE A 304 -18.49 -6.63 8.59
N VAL A 305 -17.37 -7.03 7.99
CA VAL A 305 -16.32 -7.79 8.65
C VAL A 305 -15.14 -6.85 8.92
N GLN A 306 -14.88 -6.55 10.20
CA GLN A 306 -13.73 -5.76 10.59
C GLN A 306 -12.45 -6.59 10.48
N VAL A 307 -11.43 -5.99 9.87
CA VAL A 307 -10.11 -6.57 9.67
C VAL A 307 -9.10 -5.81 10.53
N ASN A 308 -8.17 -6.52 11.18
CA ASN A 308 -7.18 -5.93 12.08
C ASN A 308 -5.87 -5.53 11.38
N THR A 309 -5.78 -5.75 10.07
CA THR A 309 -4.61 -5.37 9.29
C THR A 309 -4.29 -3.89 9.47
N ALA A 310 -3.04 -3.60 9.82
CA ALA A 310 -2.55 -2.27 10.12
C ALA A 310 -2.28 -1.47 8.83
N VAL A 311 -3.30 -1.21 8.02
CA VAL A 311 -3.20 -0.48 6.73
C VAL A 311 -2.41 0.81 6.86
N PHE A 312 -2.61 1.55 7.95
CA PHE A 312 -1.92 2.81 8.24
C PHE A 312 -0.37 2.69 8.29
N ALA A 313 0.17 1.50 8.51
CA ALA A 313 1.62 1.24 8.49
C ALA A 313 2.16 1.01 7.08
N TYR A 314 1.33 0.48 6.18
CA TYR A 314 1.70 0.20 4.78
C TYR A 314 1.43 1.39 3.87
N GLU A 315 0.28 2.06 4.04
CA GLU A 315 -0.22 3.08 3.11
C GLU A 315 0.80 4.20 2.84
N PRO A 316 1.47 4.83 3.83
CA PRO A 316 2.43 5.90 3.56
C PRO A 316 3.64 5.41 2.76
N ILE A 317 4.12 4.20 3.02
CA ILE A 317 5.28 3.61 2.35
C ILE A 317 4.92 3.27 0.90
N LEU A 318 3.77 2.62 0.70
CA LEU A 318 3.28 2.28 -0.64
C LEU A 318 3.04 3.54 -1.49
N LYS A 319 2.46 4.60 -0.92
CA LYS A 319 2.32 5.90 -1.59
C LYS A 319 3.67 6.48 -2.00
N CYS A 320 4.66 6.42 -1.12
CA CYS A 320 6.02 6.87 -1.43
C CYS A 320 6.57 6.10 -2.63
N LEU A 321 6.52 4.76 -2.59
CA LEU A 321 7.01 3.89 -3.67
C LEU A 321 6.29 4.16 -5.01
N GLN A 322 4.99 4.46 -5.00
CA GLN A 322 4.24 4.81 -6.21
C GLN A 322 4.66 6.14 -6.84
N CYS A 323 5.14 7.07 -6.02
CA CYS A 323 5.55 8.41 -6.46
C CYS A 323 7.03 8.51 -6.83
N LEU A 324 7.84 7.50 -6.50
CA LEU A 324 9.27 7.50 -6.84
C LEU A 324 9.46 7.39 -8.35
N THR A 325 10.11 8.39 -8.93
CA THR A 325 10.50 8.44 -10.35
C THR A 325 11.92 7.98 -10.60
N GLU A 326 12.72 7.89 -9.54
CA GLU A 326 14.09 7.37 -9.52
C GLU A 326 14.35 6.77 -8.13
N LEU A 327 15.28 5.83 -8.03
CA LEU A 327 15.68 5.28 -6.74
C LEU A 327 16.85 6.11 -6.18
N PRO A 328 16.68 6.81 -5.05
CA PRO A 328 17.80 7.50 -4.42
C PRO A 328 18.91 6.51 -4.07
N LEU A 329 20.16 6.88 -4.33
CA LEU A 329 21.34 6.06 -4.05
C LEU A 329 21.37 4.74 -4.84
N GLU A 330 20.73 4.67 -6.01
CA GLU A 330 20.68 3.42 -6.80
C GLU A 330 22.06 2.84 -7.13
N ASP A 331 23.04 3.70 -7.41
CA ASP A 331 24.40 3.26 -7.70
C ASP A 331 25.04 2.54 -6.50
N GLN A 332 24.82 3.08 -5.30
CA GLN A 332 25.34 2.52 -4.05
C GLN A 332 24.53 1.33 -3.53
N LEU A 333 23.24 1.23 -3.89
CA LEU A 333 22.35 0.20 -3.37
C LEU A 333 22.23 -1.01 -4.31
N LEU A 334 22.27 -0.80 -5.62
CA LEU A 334 21.97 -1.82 -6.64
C LEU A 334 23.07 -2.00 -7.69
N SER A 335 23.98 -1.04 -7.86
CA SER A 335 25.03 -1.10 -8.90
C SER A 335 26.43 -1.37 -8.36
N LEU A 336 26.59 -1.54 -7.04
CA LEU A 336 27.89 -1.88 -6.46
C LEU A 336 28.41 -3.23 -6.94
N THR A 337 29.61 -3.19 -7.50
CA THR A 337 30.44 -4.34 -7.83
C THR A 337 31.70 -4.33 -6.95
N PRO A 338 32.40 -5.47 -6.79
CA PRO A 338 33.63 -5.52 -6.00
C PRO A 338 34.75 -4.55 -6.46
N SER A 339 34.69 -4.05 -7.70
CA SER A 339 35.62 -3.08 -8.27
C SER A 339 35.10 -1.64 -8.25
N SER A 340 33.91 -1.40 -7.69
CA SER A 340 33.32 -0.06 -7.60
C SER A 340 34.12 0.80 -6.62
N ALA A 341 34.47 2.02 -7.05
CA ALA A 341 35.11 2.98 -6.15
C ALA A 341 34.11 3.46 -5.10
N GLU A 342 34.59 3.73 -3.89
CA GLU A 342 33.75 4.28 -2.83
C GLU A 342 33.36 5.73 -3.14
N GLU A 343 32.06 6.00 -3.19
CA GLU A 343 31.59 7.37 -3.34
C GLU A 343 31.67 8.15 -2.03
N VAL A 344 32.29 9.31 -2.12
CA VAL A 344 32.43 10.23 -0.99
C VAL A 344 31.16 11.08 -0.85
N SER A 345 30.76 11.34 0.39
CA SER A 345 29.64 12.22 0.74
C SER A 345 29.89 13.65 0.25
N GLY A 346 28.83 14.33 -0.20
CA GLY A 346 28.89 15.77 -0.47
C GLY A 346 29.03 16.63 0.80
N ILE A 347 28.72 16.06 1.96
CA ILE A 347 28.79 16.72 3.27
C ILE A 347 29.96 16.10 4.04
N GLN A 348 31.06 16.85 4.16
CA GLN A 348 32.27 16.40 4.84
C GLN A 348 32.88 17.52 5.67
N PRO A 349 32.87 17.41 7.01
CA PRO A 349 33.68 18.23 7.90
C PRO A 349 35.20 17.93 7.76
N THR A 350 35.80 18.27 6.62
CA THR A 350 37.16 17.82 6.24
C THR A 350 38.22 18.13 7.29
N LYS A 351 38.14 19.31 7.95
CA LYS A 351 39.07 19.69 9.03
C LYS A 351 39.00 18.72 10.21
N THR A 352 37.79 18.41 10.66
CA THR A 352 37.55 17.48 11.78
C THR A 352 37.92 16.06 11.40
N ILE A 353 37.59 15.63 10.18
CA ILE A 353 37.93 14.31 9.66
C ILE A 353 39.45 14.09 9.63
N ASN A 354 40.22 15.07 9.12
CA ASN A 354 41.68 14.98 9.09
C ASN A 354 42.26 14.99 10.50
N ALA A 355 41.75 15.84 11.41
CA ALA A 355 42.19 15.85 12.80
C ALA A 355 41.97 14.50 13.49
N ILE A 356 40.81 13.87 13.29
CA ILE A 356 40.51 12.52 13.81
C ILE A 356 41.47 11.51 13.20
N ARG A 357 41.68 11.53 11.88
CA ARG A 357 42.58 10.60 11.20
C ARG A 357 44.01 10.66 11.73
N ASP A 358 44.49 11.85 12.03
CA ASP A 358 45.88 12.06 12.47
C ASP A 358 46.07 11.77 13.97
N HIS A 359 45.00 11.83 14.79
CA HIS A 359 45.09 11.75 16.27
C HIS A 359 44.13 10.71 16.88
N TRP A 360 43.66 9.70 16.13
CA TRP A 360 42.67 8.74 16.63
C TRP A 360 43.15 7.88 17.81
N GLU A 361 44.47 7.69 17.96
CA GLU A 361 45.08 6.95 19.07
C GLU A 361 45.07 7.75 20.40
N GLU A 362 44.84 9.06 20.30
CA GLU A 362 44.77 9.98 21.44
C GLU A 362 43.33 10.14 21.95
N ASP A 363 43.17 10.97 22.99
CA ASP A 363 41.85 11.35 23.45
C ASP A 363 41.23 12.40 22.52
N LEU A 364 40.14 12.04 21.84
CA LEU A 364 39.45 12.91 20.87
C LEU A 364 38.54 13.95 21.53
N GLN A 365 38.55 14.07 22.87
CA GLN A 365 37.70 15.00 23.61
C GLN A 365 37.73 16.43 23.05
N ASP A 366 38.92 16.98 22.81
CA ASP A 366 39.08 18.36 22.35
C ASP A 366 38.68 18.54 20.87
N ILE A 367 38.96 17.53 20.04
CA ILE A 367 38.64 17.53 18.60
C ILE A 367 37.11 17.53 18.39
N ILE A 368 36.39 16.71 19.18
CA ILE A 368 34.93 16.55 19.08
C ILE A 368 34.18 17.56 19.96
N ARG A 369 34.89 18.33 20.80
CA ARG A 369 34.32 19.25 21.80
C ARG A 369 33.35 18.53 22.75
N SER A 370 33.78 17.38 23.24
CA SER A 370 33.03 16.54 24.17
C SER A 370 33.28 16.96 25.62
N THR A 371 32.28 16.76 26.49
CA THR A 371 32.41 16.94 27.94
C THR A 371 33.11 15.77 28.63
N HIS A 372 33.39 14.69 27.90
CA HIS A 372 33.99 13.47 28.41
C HIS A 372 35.09 12.96 27.47
N SER A 373 36.07 12.23 28.04
CA SER A 373 37.13 11.52 27.32
C SER A 373 36.55 10.60 26.25
N ILE A 374 37.09 10.67 25.02
CA ILE A 374 36.73 9.82 23.89
C ILE A 374 37.97 9.10 23.38
N LYS A 375 38.08 7.82 23.72
CA LYS A 375 39.13 6.93 23.22
C LYS A 375 38.49 5.85 22.35
N LEU A 376 39.01 5.69 21.14
CA LEU A 376 38.50 4.74 20.16
C LEU A 376 39.50 3.59 20.00
N ASP A 377 38.99 2.38 19.75
CA ASP A 377 39.80 1.35 19.11
C ASP A 377 39.90 1.60 17.59
N GLN A 378 40.81 0.88 16.91
CA GLN A 378 41.01 1.02 15.46
C GLN A 378 39.71 0.82 14.67
N ALA A 379 38.91 -0.19 15.01
CA ALA A 379 37.69 -0.50 14.27
C ALA A 379 36.61 0.58 14.45
N GLN A 380 36.55 1.19 15.64
CA GLN A 380 35.71 2.33 15.95
C GLN A 380 36.16 3.59 15.21
N ALA A 381 37.48 3.86 15.16
CA ALA A 381 38.04 4.97 14.40
C ALA A 381 37.74 4.83 12.90
N ASP A 382 37.96 3.63 12.33
CA ASP A 382 37.64 3.33 10.93
C ASP A 382 36.14 3.49 10.64
N SER A 383 35.28 3.03 11.55
CA SER A 383 33.82 3.16 11.42
C SER A 383 33.37 4.61 11.48
N LEU A 384 33.96 5.42 12.38
CA LEU A 384 33.66 6.85 12.51
C LEU A 384 34.07 7.60 11.23
N LEU A 385 35.28 7.37 10.73
CA LEU A 385 35.76 7.97 9.48
C LEU A 385 34.91 7.52 8.29
N ALA A 386 34.60 6.23 8.16
CA ALA A 386 33.74 5.72 7.10
C ALA A 386 32.33 6.35 7.14
N GLY A 387 31.74 6.50 8.34
CA GLY A 387 30.44 7.12 8.52
C GLY A 387 30.40 8.63 8.19
N LEU A 388 31.52 9.34 8.36
CA LEU A 388 31.63 10.77 8.02
C LEU A 388 32.01 11.02 6.55
N GLN A 389 32.65 10.05 5.90
CA GLN A 389 33.22 10.23 4.56
C GLN A 389 32.39 9.61 3.45
N LYS A 390 31.81 8.43 3.66
CA LYS A 390 31.15 7.69 2.57
C LYS A 390 29.71 8.16 2.38
N ARG A 391 29.25 8.16 1.13
CA ARG A 391 27.85 8.46 0.79
C ARG A 391 26.89 7.43 1.39
N VAL A 392 27.31 6.16 1.44
CA VAL A 392 26.63 5.06 2.14
C VAL A 392 27.68 4.30 2.94
N SER A 393 27.44 4.11 4.24
CA SER A 393 28.33 3.39 5.14
C SER A 393 27.55 2.33 5.92
N LEU A 394 28.11 1.11 5.99
CA LEU A 394 27.57 0.00 6.77
C LEU A 394 28.48 -0.28 7.96
N ILE A 395 28.03 0.07 9.17
CA ILE A 395 28.76 -0.20 10.42
C ILE A 395 28.18 -1.45 11.07
N GLN A 396 28.92 -2.56 10.99
CA GLN A 396 28.56 -3.81 11.65
C GLN A 396 29.26 -3.93 13.00
N GLY A 397 28.51 -4.22 14.06
CA GLY A 397 29.08 -4.42 15.38
C GLY A 397 28.27 -5.43 16.21
N PRO A 398 28.90 -6.41 16.88
CA PRO A 398 28.24 -7.27 17.87
C PRO A 398 27.56 -6.49 19.01
N PRO A 399 26.73 -7.14 19.84
CA PRO A 399 26.18 -6.50 21.04
C PRO A 399 27.30 -5.94 21.94
N GLY A 400 27.13 -4.70 22.41
CA GLY A 400 28.11 -4.05 23.30
C GLY A 400 29.30 -3.37 22.63
N THR A 401 29.49 -3.43 21.31
CA THR A 401 30.68 -2.87 20.63
C THR A 401 30.60 -1.37 20.32
N GLY A 402 29.74 -0.62 21.01
CA GLY A 402 29.69 0.84 20.87
C GLY A 402 29.04 1.38 19.58
N LYS A 403 28.19 0.62 18.88
CA LYS A 403 27.48 1.12 17.67
C LYS A 403 26.72 2.44 17.90
N SER A 404 25.94 2.51 18.98
CA SER A 404 25.21 3.73 19.35
C SER A 404 26.15 4.87 19.71
N PHE A 405 27.28 4.56 20.35
CA PHE A 405 28.31 5.55 20.67
C PHE A 405 28.92 6.16 19.40
N ILE A 406 29.33 5.34 18.42
CA ILE A 406 29.84 5.83 17.13
C ILE A 406 28.77 6.63 16.38
N GLY A 407 27.51 6.17 16.36
CA GLY A 407 26.41 6.93 15.75
C GLY A 407 26.20 8.30 16.40
N ALA A 408 26.30 8.40 17.73
CA ALA A 408 26.18 9.65 18.46
C ALA A 408 27.35 10.60 18.17
N LEU A 409 28.58 10.07 18.02
CA LEU A 409 29.74 10.86 17.60
C LEU A 409 29.58 11.41 16.18
N ILE A 410 29.12 10.59 15.23
CA ILE A 410 28.81 11.04 13.87
C ILE A 410 27.80 12.18 13.92
N ALA A 411 26.70 12.00 14.67
CA ALA A 411 25.67 13.03 14.82
C ALA A 411 26.24 14.33 15.42
N LYS A 412 27.05 14.23 16.48
CA LYS A 412 27.71 15.38 17.13
C LYS A 412 28.62 16.12 16.16
N ILE A 413 29.46 15.42 15.42
CA ILE A 413 30.41 16.03 14.48
C ILE A 413 29.65 16.72 13.34
N LEU A 414 28.62 16.07 12.77
CA LEU A 414 27.82 16.67 11.70
C LEU A 414 27.03 17.89 12.21
N HIS A 415 26.41 17.80 13.40
CA HIS A 415 25.70 18.92 14.02
C HIS A 415 26.60 20.15 14.24
N ASP A 416 27.81 19.94 14.74
CA ASP A 416 28.70 21.04 15.09
C ASP A 416 29.43 21.69 13.89
N ASN A 417 29.54 20.97 12.77
CA ASN A 417 30.37 21.37 11.64
C ASN A 417 29.59 21.57 10.34
N THR A 418 28.27 21.37 10.36
CA THR A 418 27.40 21.53 9.18
C THR A 418 26.09 22.23 9.57
N ASN A 419 25.37 22.75 8.57
CA ASN A 419 24.03 23.30 8.76
C ASN A 419 22.92 22.31 8.33
N GLU A 420 23.29 21.04 8.15
CA GLU A 420 22.40 20.02 7.60
C GLU A 420 21.45 19.46 8.67
N THR A 421 20.25 19.06 8.24
CA THR A 421 19.29 18.40 9.13
C THR A 421 19.45 16.90 9.03
N MET A 422 19.66 16.24 10.17
CA MET A 422 19.81 14.79 10.23
C MET A 422 18.47 14.09 10.49
N LEU A 423 18.11 13.12 9.65
CA LEU A 423 17.02 12.20 9.91
C LEU A 423 17.56 10.92 10.54
N ILE A 424 17.07 10.61 11.74
CA ILE A 424 17.48 9.41 12.50
C ILE A 424 16.33 8.43 12.54
N LEU A 425 16.55 7.23 12.02
CA LEU A 425 15.55 6.17 11.94
C LEU A 425 16.00 4.95 12.75
N THR A 426 15.07 4.38 13.51
CA THR A 426 15.29 3.14 14.27
C THR A 426 14.07 2.25 14.18
N TYR A 427 14.26 0.93 14.30
CA TYR A 427 13.15 -0.03 14.23
C TYR A 427 12.17 0.05 15.41
N THR A 428 12.65 0.36 16.63
CA THR A 428 11.81 0.41 17.83
C THR A 428 11.88 1.77 18.51
N ASN A 429 10.78 2.16 19.17
CA ASN A 429 10.79 3.37 20.01
C ASN A 429 11.91 3.29 21.06
N HIS A 430 12.08 2.14 21.73
CA HIS A 430 13.08 2.00 22.78
C HIS A 430 14.53 2.22 22.27
N ALA A 431 14.83 1.81 21.03
CA ALA A 431 16.13 2.07 20.41
C ALA A 431 16.30 3.57 20.09
N LEU A 432 15.24 4.24 19.63
CA LEU A 432 15.25 5.69 19.42
C LEU A 432 15.51 6.43 20.74
N ASP A 433 14.79 6.10 21.80
CA ASP A 433 14.94 6.73 23.12
C ASP A 433 16.39 6.68 23.59
N GLN A 434 16.97 5.47 23.54
CA GLN A 434 18.35 5.25 23.97
C GLN A 434 19.33 6.08 23.14
N PHE A 435 19.13 6.12 21.82
CA PHE A 435 20.02 6.85 20.94
C PHE A 435 19.90 8.37 21.09
N LEU A 436 18.70 8.90 21.33
CA LEU A 436 18.49 10.31 21.64
C LEU A 436 19.16 10.72 22.96
N GLU A 437 19.10 9.86 23.97
CA GLU A 437 19.84 10.08 25.23
C GLU A 437 21.35 10.10 24.99
N ASP A 438 21.87 9.20 24.15
CA ASP A 438 23.29 9.17 23.81
C ASP A 438 23.72 10.41 23.01
N ILE A 439 22.86 10.94 22.13
CA ILE A 439 23.06 12.21 21.42
C ILE A 439 23.10 13.40 22.39
N GLN A 440 22.21 13.43 23.39
CA GLN A 440 22.23 14.48 24.42
C GLN A 440 23.49 14.39 25.28
N LYS A 441 23.91 13.18 25.66
CA LYS A 441 25.18 12.95 26.38
C LYS A 441 26.41 13.35 25.56
N ALA A 442 26.34 13.21 24.23
CA ALA A 442 27.38 13.69 23.33
C ALA A 442 27.42 15.23 23.21
N GLY A 443 26.48 15.95 23.84
CA GLY A 443 26.49 17.41 23.94
C GLY A 443 25.66 18.12 22.88
N ILE A 444 24.78 17.41 22.15
CA ILE A 444 23.81 18.07 21.26
C ILE A 444 22.65 18.62 22.11
N PRO A 445 22.32 19.92 22.01
CA PRO A 445 21.29 20.52 22.84
C PRO A 445 19.90 20.00 22.47
N ALA A 446 19.04 19.83 23.47
CA ALA A 446 17.66 19.38 23.29
C ALA A 446 16.85 20.27 22.34
N SER A 447 17.18 21.56 22.24
CA SER A 447 16.56 22.51 21.32
C SER A 447 16.83 22.23 19.84
N SER A 448 17.88 21.46 19.53
CA SER A 448 18.22 21.05 18.16
C SER A 448 17.60 19.70 17.78
N ILE A 449 16.83 19.07 18.68
CA ILE A 449 16.32 17.70 18.51
C ILE A 449 14.81 17.71 18.50
N VAL A 450 14.22 17.15 17.44
CA VAL A 450 12.77 16.89 17.36
C VAL A 450 12.55 15.39 17.21
N ARG A 451 11.79 14.82 18.15
CA ARG A 451 11.37 13.42 18.12
C ARG A 451 9.97 13.29 17.53
N LEU A 452 9.86 12.48 16.48
CA LEU A 452 8.59 12.07 15.89
C LEU A 452 8.13 10.73 16.47
N GLY A 453 6.86 10.64 16.87
CA GLY A 453 6.26 9.42 17.44
C GLY A 453 5.43 9.69 18.69
N SER A 454 4.52 8.76 19.02
CA SER A 454 3.55 8.93 20.12
C SER A 454 4.00 8.35 21.46
N LYS A 455 4.97 7.43 21.45
CA LYS A 455 5.52 6.80 22.66
C LYS A 455 6.92 7.35 22.90
N SER A 456 7.23 7.67 24.15
CA SER A 456 8.55 8.10 24.61
C SER A 456 8.71 7.76 26.09
N ASN A 457 9.95 7.60 26.55
CA ASN A 457 10.29 7.56 27.96
C ASN A 457 10.29 8.97 28.59
N ALA A 458 10.56 9.05 29.89
CA ALA A 458 10.57 10.32 30.63
C ALA A 458 11.64 11.30 30.12
N ASN A 459 12.83 10.80 29.76
CA ASN A 459 13.98 11.62 29.37
C ASN A 459 13.83 12.27 28.00
N THR A 460 13.11 11.61 27.10
CA THR A 460 12.94 12.05 25.70
C THR A 460 11.56 12.62 25.42
N ARG A 461 10.66 12.64 26.41
CA ARG A 461 9.31 13.20 26.27
C ARG A 461 9.33 14.67 25.85
N ALA A 462 10.20 15.47 26.45
CA ALA A 462 10.37 16.88 26.11
C ALA A 462 10.82 17.10 24.65
N LEU A 463 11.46 16.10 24.03
CA LEU A 463 11.88 16.15 22.63
C LEU A 463 10.74 15.89 21.65
N THR A 464 9.60 15.38 22.12
CA THR A 464 8.47 15.06 21.23
C THR A 464 7.88 16.31 20.61
N ILE A 465 7.50 16.24 19.33
CA ILE A 465 6.89 17.38 18.61
C ILE A 465 5.69 18.02 19.33
N ARG A 466 4.97 17.26 20.17
CA ARG A 466 3.80 17.73 20.92
C ARG A 466 4.16 18.59 22.12
N GLU A 467 5.31 18.33 22.74
CA GLU A 467 5.79 19.04 23.93
C GLU A 467 6.70 20.21 23.53
N GLN A 468 7.07 20.31 22.25
CA GLN A 468 7.85 21.42 21.70
C GLN A 468 6.99 22.68 21.56
N PRO A 469 7.53 23.87 21.88
CA PRO A 469 6.79 25.11 21.80
C PRO A 469 6.39 25.42 20.34
N ASN A 470 5.09 25.47 20.08
CA ASN A 470 4.58 25.84 18.76
C ASN A 470 4.52 27.37 18.63
N ASN A 471 5.60 27.97 18.13
CA ASN A 471 5.67 29.41 17.88
C ASN A 471 5.07 29.80 16.51
N TYR A 472 4.47 28.85 15.78
CA TYR A 472 3.85 29.13 14.50
C TYR A 472 2.59 29.98 14.67
N LYS A 473 2.64 31.22 14.18
CA LYS A 473 1.45 32.05 13.96
C LYS A 473 1.07 31.94 12.50
N MET A 474 -0.10 31.35 12.25
CA MET A 474 -0.67 31.25 10.91
C MET A 474 -0.84 32.66 10.33
N THR A 475 -0.25 32.90 9.17
CA THR A 475 -0.27 34.24 8.56
C THR A 475 -1.64 34.54 7.98
N GLY A 476 -1.97 35.84 7.86
CA GLY A 476 -3.21 36.26 7.19
C GLY A 476 -3.31 35.75 5.75
N GLN A 477 -2.17 35.58 5.06
CA GLN A 477 -2.11 34.99 3.72
C GLN A 477 -2.51 33.51 3.72
N THR A 478 -2.00 32.69 4.64
CA THR A 478 -2.43 31.29 4.77
C THR A 478 -3.92 31.20 5.10
N TRP A 479 -4.44 32.15 5.89
CA TRP A 479 -5.87 32.23 6.18
C TRP A 479 -6.72 32.57 4.95
N ALA A 480 -6.27 33.53 4.14
CA ALA A 480 -6.91 33.90 2.88
C ALA A 480 -6.90 32.73 1.87
N MET A 481 -5.76 32.05 1.69
CA MET A 481 -5.67 30.87 0.81
C MET A 481 -6.65 29.76 1.20
N ILE A 482 -6.85 29.52 2.50
CA ILE A 482 -7.84 28.54 2.98
C ILE A 482 -9.27 29.00 2.67
N GLN A 483 -9.56 30.29 2.76
CA GLN A 483 -10.89 30.82 2.43
C GLN A 483 -11.17 30.77 0.92
N ASP A 484 -10.17 31.09 0.09
CA ASP A 484 -10.30 31.00 -1.36
C ASP A 484 -10.58 29.56 -1.79
N GLN A 485 -9.85 28.58 -1.25
CA GLN A 485 -10.11 27.16 -1.51
C GLN A 485 -11.49 26.69 -1.04
N LYS A 486 -12.01 27.22 0.08
CA LYS A 486 -13.38 26.93 0.52
C LYS A 486 -14.42 27.49 -0.46
N THR A 487 -14.21 28.71 -0.91
CA THR A 487 -15.11 29.40 -1.84
C THR A 487 -15.14 28.68 -3.19
N GLU A 488 -13.97 28.24 -3.69
CA GLU A 488 -13.85 27.45 -4.91
C GLU A 488 -14.53 26.07 -4.79
N ALA A 489 -14.38 25.39 -3.65
CA ALA A 489 -15.07 24.13 -3.37
C ALA A 489 -16.60 24.29 -3.34
N ASP A 490 -17.11 25.39 -2.79
CA ASP A 490 -18.54 25.69 -2.75
C ASP A 490 -19.12 25.98 -4.14
N LEU A 491 -18.36 26.67 -5.02
CA LEU A 491 -18.75 26.93 -6.41
C LEU A 491 -18.90 25.64 -7.25
N ILE A 492 -18.10 24.61 -6.96
CA ILE A 492 -18.18 23.29 -7.63
C ILE A 492 -19.41 22.49 -7.18
N MET A 493 -20.01 22.82 -6.03
CA MET A 493 -21.15 22.10 -5.45
C MET A 493 -22.52 22.75 -5.67
N THR A 494 -22.58 23.95 -6.24
CA THR A 494 -23.85 24.54 -6.71
C THR A 494 -24.31 23.86 -8.01
N PRO A 495 -25.59 23.43 -8.11
CA PRO A 495 -26.12 22.63 -9.21
C PRO A 495 -26.12 23.31 -10.58
#